data_AF-A0A414LJ44-F1
#
_entry.id   AF-A0A414LJ44-F1
#
_cell.length_a   1.000
_cell.length_b   1.000
_cell.length_c   1.000
_cell.angle_alpha   90.00
_cell.angle_beta   90.00
_cell.angle_gamma   90.00
#
_symmetry.space_group_name_H-M   'P 1'
#
loop_
_entity.id
_entity.type
_entity.pdbx_description
1 polymer ?
#
loop_
_entity_poly.entity_id
_entity_poly.type
_entity_poly.pdbx_seq_one_letter_code
_entity_poly.pdbx_strand_id
1 'polypeptide(L)' 'MPMKKVCPRCGATFECMHDQILSCHCITVRLNEQQRAYLQENYSGCLCHDCLTGICDVPLSDKQKSNDKESIDCQ' A
#
# COMPACT_ATOMS: atom_id res chain seq x y z
N MET A 1 -16.67 6.49 -7.08
CA MET A 1 -16.79 5.73 -8.36
C MET A 1 -15.47 4.97 -8.58
N PRO A 2 -15.46 3.73 -9.08
CA PRO A 2 -14.19 3.05 -9.37
C PRO A 2 -13.42 3.83 -10.44
N MET A 3 -12.21 4.27 -10.11
CA MET A 3 -11.34 5.01 -11.02
C MET A 3 -10.32 4.04 -11.60
N LYS A 4 -10.26 3.92 -12.92
CA LYS A 4 -9.24 3.10 -13.59
C LYS A 4 -7.88 3.79 -13.46
N LYS A 5 -6.97 3.18 -12.72
CA LYS A 5 -5.56 3.61 -12.59
C LYS A 5 -4.64 2.57 -13.20
N VAL A 6 -3.49 3.02 -13.67
CA VAL A 6 -2.42 2.14 -14.14
C VAL A 6 -1.44 1.91 -12.99
N CYS A 7 -1.12 0.65 -12.73
CA CYS A 7 -0.15 0.27 -11.71
C CYS A 7 1.26 0.66 -12.18
N PRO A 8 2.01 1.51 -11.46
CA PRO A 8 3.37 1.90 -11.83
C PRO A 8 4.39 0.76 -11.73
N ARG A 9 4.04 -0.34 -11.04
CA ARG A 9 4.94 -1.51 -10.88
C ARG A 9 4.85 -2.50 -12.04
N CYS A 10 3.64 -2.85 -12.47
CA CYS A 10 3.42 -3.86 -13.52
C CYS A 10 2.80 -3.32 -14.81
N GLY A 11 2.35 -2.06 -14.84
CA GLY A 11 1.64 -1.47 -15.97
C GLY A 11 0.20 -1.95 -16.14
N ALA A 12 -0.32 -2.79 -15.25
CA ALA A 12 -1.71 -3.27 -15.33
C ALA A 12 -2.70 -2.16 -15.02
N THR A 13 -3.79 -2.09 -15.78
CA THR A 13 -4.92 -1.21 -15.47
C THR A 13 -5.80 -1.90 -14.44
N PHE A 14 -6.08 -1.23 -13.32
CA PHE A 14 -6.91 -1.74 -12.24
C PHE A 14 -7.89 -0.68 -11.74
N GLU A 15 -8.95 -1.12 -11.09
CA GLU A 15 -9.94 -0.22 -10.51
C GLU A 15 -9.53 0.16 -9.09
N CYS A 16 -9.14 1.43 -8.92
CA CYS A 16 -8.80 1.98 -7.62
C CYS A 16 -10.07 2.52 -6.96
N MET A 17 -10.44 1.92 -5.84
CA MET A 17 -11.54 2.38 -4.98
C MET A 17 -11.03 3.32 -3.89
N HIS A 18 -10.24 4.33 -4.26
CA HIS A 18 -9.70 5.29 -3.27
C HIS A 18 -10.81 6.04 -2.51
N ASP A 19 -11.95 6.29 -3.16
CA ASP A 19 -13.15 6.86 -2.52
C ASP A 19 -13.71 5.98 -1.38
N GLN A 20 -13.45 4.67 -1.44
CA GLN A 20 -13.89 3.69 -0.45
C GLN A 20 -12.68 2.97 0.10
N ILE A 21 -11.92 3.63 0.97
CA ILE A 21 -10.72 3.07 1.58
C ILE A 21 -10.98 1.71 2.26
N LEU A 22 -12.17 1.51 2.82
CA LEU A 22 -12.65 0.26 3.42
C LEU A 22 -12.86 -0.89 2.42
N SER A 23 -13.05 -0.56 1.14
CA SER A 23 -13.21 -1.52 0.05
C SER A 23 -11.96 -1.59 -0.84
N CYS A 24 -10.92 -0.81 -0.52
CA CYS A 24 -9.71 -0.75 -1.32
C CYS A 24 -8.84 -1.98 -1.07
N HIS A 25 -8.37 -2.64 -2.13
CA HIS A 25 -7.44 -3.76 -2.03
C HIS A 25 -6.17 -3.42 -1.22
N CYS A 26 -5.80 -2.13 -1.14
CA CYS A 26 -4.70 -1.66 -0.30
C CYS A 26 -4.87 -2.01 1.19
N ILE A 27 -6.10 -2.08 1.71
CA ILE A 27 -6.34 -2.40 3.13
C ILE A 27 -6.52 -3.90 3.38
N THR A 28 -6.87 -4.66 2.33
CA THR A 28 -7.04 -6.12 2.40
C THR A 28 -5.69 -6.81 2.56
N VAL A 29 -4.65 -6.24 1.97
CA VAL A 29 -3.28 -6.74 2.06
C VAL A 29 -2.62 -6.18 3.32
N ARG A 30 -2.22 -7.07 4.25
CA ARG A 30 -1.56 -6.65 5.50
C ARG A 30 -0.08 -6.42 5.27
N LEU A 31 0.27 -5.17 4.98
CA LEU A 31 1.66 -4.74 4.83
C LEU A 31 2.20 -4.26 6.17
N ASN A 32 3.41 -4.72 6.53
CA ASN A 32 4.16 -4.21 7.67
C ASN A 32 4.66 -2.79 7.41
N GLU A 33 5.04 -2.08 8.46
CA GLU A 33 5.55 -0.71 8.36
C GLU A 33 6.71 -0.58 7.36
N GLN A 34 7.63 -1.54 7.32
CA GLN A 34 8.74 -1.58 6.37
C GLN A 34 8.27 -1.67 4.91
N GLN A 35 7.28 -2.53 4.64
CA GLN A 35 6.69 -2.66 3.31
C GLN A 35 5.95 -1.39 2.90
N ARG A 36 5.30 -0.71 3.85
CA ARG A 36 4.61 0.58 3.62
C ARG A 36 5.60 1.71 3.34
N ALA A 37 6.69 1.79 4.09
CA ALA A 37 7.76 2.76 3.85
C ALA A 37 8.37 2.54 2.46
N TYR A 38 8.74 1.29 2.14
CA TYR A 38 9.23 0.93 0.81
C TYR A 38 8.27 1.36 -0.29
N LEU A 39 6.97 1.13 -0.11
CA LEU A 39 5.95 1.57 -1.04
C LEU A 39 5.93 3.09 -1.21
N GLN A 40 5.95 3.85 -0.12
CA GLN A 40 5.92 5.32 -0.18
C GLN A 40 7.19 5.90 -0.81
N GLU A 41 8.34 5.29 -0.58
CA GLU A 41 9.62 5.73 -1.15
C GLU A 41 9.78 5.36 -2.63
N ASN A 42 9.27 4.20 -3.05
CA ASN A 42 9.45 3.70 -4.42
C ASN A 42 8.25 4.03 -5.34
N TYR A 43 7.06 4.22 -4.76
CA TYR A 43 5.82 4.40 -5.51
C TYR A 43 4.95 5.51 -4.88
N SER A 44 4.83 6.63 -5.59
CA SER A 44 3.91 7.72 -5.22
C SER A 44 2.45 7.47 -5.61
N GLY A 45 2.15 6.33 -6.23
CA GLY A 45 0.83 5.98 -6.77
C GLY A 45 0.23 4.71 -6.16
N CYS A 46 -1.04 4.45 -6.49
CA CYS A 46 -1.72 3.22 -6.07
C CYS A 46 -1.18 2.02 -6.87
N LEU A 47 -0.91 0.91 -6.18
CA LEU A 47 -0.55 -0.36 -6.80
C LEU A 47 -1.77 -1.29 -6.91
N CYS A 48 -1.75 -2.21 -7.88
CA CYS A 48 -2.76 -3.25 -7.99
C CYS A 48 -2.61 -4.33 -6.90
N HIS A 49 -3.68 -5.11 -6.71
CA HIS A 49 -3.74 -6.16 -5.68
C HIS A 49 -2.60 -7.19 -5.81
N ASP A 50 -2.30 -7.67 -7.02
CA ASP A 50 -1.18 -8.59 -7.27
C ASP A 50 0.16 -8.01 -6.83
N CYS A 51 0.42 -6.74 -7.17
CA CYS A 51 1.67 -6.08 -6.82
C CYS A 51 1.81 -5.90 -5.31
N LEU A 52 0.72 -5.56 -4.62
CA LEU A 52 0.69 -5.43 -3.17
C LEU A 52 0.91 -6.78 -2.48
N THR A 53 0.23 -7.83 -2.95
CA THR A 53 0.37 -9.19 -2.41
C THR A 53 1.79 -9.72 -2.62
N GLY A 54 2.39 -9.46 -3.78
CA GLY A 54 3.78 -9.82 -4.03
C GLY A 54 4.79 -9.07 -3.15
N ILE A 55 4.45 -7.91 -2.60
CA ILE A 55 5.31 -7.23 -1.60
C ILE A 55 5.07 -7.81 -0.22
N CYS A 56 3.82 -8.16 0.09
CA CYS A 56 3.45 -8.81 1.34
C CYS A 56 4.20 -10.14 1.55
N ASP A 57 4.40 -10.92 0.48
CA ASP A 57 5.07 -12.22 0.51
C ASP A 57 6.61 -12.11 0.61
N VAL A 58 7.19 -10.98 0.19
CA VAL A 58 8.64 -10.80 0.17
C VAL A 58 9.17 -10.32 1.53
N PRO A 59 10.13 -11.03 2.15
CA PRO A 59 10.82 -10.56 3.35
C PRO A 59 11.79 -9.44 2.96
N LEU A 60 11.31 -8.19 3.04
CA LEU A 60 12.17 -7.01 2.91
C LEU A 60 13.08 -6.89 4.14
N SER A 61 14.24 -7.52 4.07
CA SER A 61 15.31 -7.37 5.06
C SER A 61 16.16 -6.14 4.72
N ASP A 62 15.86 -4.95 5.25
CA ASP A 62 16.90 -3.96 5.61
C ASP A 62 16.34 -2.77 6.45
N LYS A 63 16.85 -2.71 7.70
CA LYS A 63 17.18 -1.58 8.60
C LYS A 63 16.30 -0.31 8.61
N GLN A 64 15.59 -0.11 9.74
CA GLN A 64 15.50 1.10 10.62
C GLN A 64 15.58 2.50 9.94
N LYS A 65 14.74 3.51 10.16
CA LYS A 65 13.93 3.96 11.32
C LYS A 65 13.25 5.31 10.97
N SER A 66 11.97 5.49 11.32
CA SER A 66 11.36 6.77 11.74
C SER A 66 9.94 6.46 12.27
N ASN A 67 9.78 6.20 13.56
CA ASN A 67 9.31 7.20 14.54
C ASN A 67 8.34 8.21 13.92
N ASP A 68 7.04 8.04 14.15
CA ASP A 68 6.08 9.08 14.56
C ASP A 68 4.83 8.34 15.05
N LYS A 69 4.84 7.99 16.34
CA LYS A 69 4.05 8.65 17.38
C LYS A 69 2.57 8.26 17.28
N GLU A 70 2.22 7.34 18.17
CA GLU A 70 0.92 7.18 18.81
C GLU A 70 -0.02 8.37 18.55
N SER A 71 -1.14 8.10 17.87
CA SER A 71 -2.34 8.90 18.04
C SER A 71 -3.45 7.94 18.44
N ILE A 72 -3.59 7.78 19.75
CA ILE A 72 -4.85 7.37 20.35
C ILE A 72 -5.85 8.47 19.97
N ASP A 73 -6.86 8.12 19.18
CA ASP A 73 -8.14 8.82 19.24
C ASP A 73 -9.24 7.76 19.34
N CYS A 74 -9.50 7.38 20.57
CA CYS A 74 -10.76 6.80 21.00
C CYS A 74 -11.15 7.57 22.24
N GLN A 75 -11.87 8.68 22.07
CA GLN A 75 -12.87 9.16 23.03
C GLN A 75 -13.88 10.08 22.35
#